data_AF-A0A3D4HP53-F1
#
_entry.id   AF-A0A3D4HP53-F1
#
_cell.length_a   1.000
_cell.length_b   1.000
_cell.length_c   1.000
_cell.angle_alpha   90.00
_cell.angle_beta   90.00
_cell.angle_gamma   90.00
#
_symmetry.space_group_name_H-M   'P 1'
#
loop_
_entity.id
_entity.type
_entity.pdbx_description
1 polymer ?
#
loop_
_entity_poly.entity_id
_entity_poly.type
_entity_poly.pdbx_seq_one_letter_code
_entity_poly.pdbx_strand_id
1 'polypeptide(L)'
;MDILKQIKEELGIRLEQVEAAVKLIDEGNTIPFIARYRKEATGSLDDEQLRNLNERLQYLRSLEDKKAQVIKAIEEQGKLTKELEAQITVAETLVVVEDLYRPYRPKRRTRATIAKEKGLEGLAQIILAQETEQPAKVLAESYLSEEKEVHTVEEAIAGAMDIHSSGN
;
A
#
# COMPACT_ATOMS: atom_id res chain seq x y z
N MET A 1 10.28 10.24 -13.95
CA MET A 1 11.76 10.30 -13.86
C MET A 1 12.37 9.37 -14.92
N ASP A 2 13.54 9.68 -15.49
CA ASP A 2 14.22 8.73 -16.39
C ASP A 2 15.10 7.77 -15.57
N ILE A 3 14.57 6.58 -15.30
CA ILE A 3 15.21 5.55 -14.47
C ILE A 3 16.57 5.13 -15.03
N LEU A 4 16.69 4.94 -16.35
CA LEU A 4 17.92 4.42 -16.94
C LEU A 4 19.05 5.45 -16.85
N LYS A 5 18.71 6.72 -17.10
CA LYS A 5 19.65 7.83 -16.95
C LYS A 5 20.11 7.98 -15.50
N GLN A 6 19.22 7.82 -14.54
CA GLN A 6 19.58 7.90 -13.12
C GLN A 6 20.53 6.76 -12.70
N ILE A 7 20.25 5.53 -13.11
CA ILE A 7 21.14 4.38 -12.84
C ILE A 7 22.52 4.60 -13.46
N LYS A 8 22.57 5.11 -14.70
CA LYS A 8 23.83 5.47 -15.37
C LYS A 8 24.64 6.46 -14.53
N GLU A 9 24.01 7.52 -14.05
CA GLU A 9 24.67 8.56 -13.26
C GLU A 9 25.14 8.04 -11.89
N GLU A 10 24.32 7.24 -11.20
CA GLU A 10 24.62 6.72 -9.86
C GLU A 10 25.69 5.61 -9.87
N LEU A 11 25.68 4.74 -10.89
CA LEU A 11 26.62 3.61 -10.98
C LEU A 11 27.85 3.88 -11.85
N GLY A 12 27.91 5.04 -12.52
CA GLY A 12 29.05 5.43 -13.34
C GLY A 12 29.31 4.53 -14.55
N ILE A 13 28.26 3.89 -15.09
CA ILE A 13 28.34 3.00 -16.26
C ILE A 13 27.71 3.66 -17.50
N ARG A 14 27.95 3.13 -18.69
CA ARG A 14 27.41 3.72 -19.92
C ARG A 14 25.91 3.43 -20.07
N LEU A 15 25.18 4.35 -20.69
CA LEU A 15 23.72 4.22 -20.84
C LEU A 15 23.33 2.97 -21.63
N GLU A 16 24.09 2.64 -22.68
CA GLU A 16 23.85 1.45 -23.50
C GLU A 16 24.01 0.16 -22.69
N GLN A 17 24.90 0.15 -21.69
CA GLN A 17 25.07 -0.99 -20.79
C GLN A 17 23.87 -1.13 -19.85
N VAL A 18 23.34 -0.01 -19.36
CA VAL A 18 22.12 0.00 -18.53
C VAL A 18 20.93 -0.52 -19.35
N GLU A 19 20.70 0.03 -20.54
CA GLU A 19 19.63 -0.39 -21.44
C GLU A 19 19.70 -1.89 -21.75
N ALA A 20 20.88 -2.40 -22.11
CA ALA A 20 21.06 -3.81 -22.41
C ALA A 20 20.83 -4.71 -21.20
N ALA A 21 21.36 -4.34 -20.03
CA ALA A 21 21.17 -5.10 -18.79
C ALA A 21 19.70 -5.11 -18.36
N VAL A 22 19.02 -3.96 -18.37
CA VAL A 22 17.59 -3.83 -18.03
C VAL A 22 16.74 -4.67 -18.98
N LYS A 23 17.00 -4.61 -20.29
CA LYS A 23 16.28 -5.45 -21.26
C LYS A 23 16.40 -6.94 -20.93
N LEU A 24 17.60 -7.43 -20.62
CA LEU A 24 17.80 -8.83 -20.28
C LEU A 24 17.11 -9.21 -18.95
N ILE A 25 17.12 -8.31 -17.96
CA ILE A 25 16.40 -8.50 -16.69
C ILE A 25 14.89 -8.59 -16.93
N ASP A 26 14.34 -7.71 -17.77
CA ASP A 26 12.92 -7.68 -18.10
C ASP A 26 12.46 -8.88 -18.93
N GLU A 27 13.37 -9.48 -19.72
CA GLU A 27 13.18 -10.77 -20.38
C GLU A 27 13.22 -11.96 -19.39
N GLY A 28 13.43 -11.71 -18.09
CA GLY A 28 13.42 -12.72 -17.03
C GLY A 28 14.76 -13.43 -16.82
N ASN A 29 15.86 -12.92 -17.39
CA ASN A 29 17.18 -13.51 -17.18
C ASN A 29 17.69 -13.20 -15.75
N THR A 30 18.28 -14.19 -15.10
CA THR A 30 18.88 -14.00 -13.77
C THR A 30 20.22 -13.28 -13.87
N ILE A 31 20.61 -12.55 -12.82
CA ILE A 31 21.91 -11.85 -12.78
C ILE A 31 23.10 -12.80 -13.01
N PRO A 32 23.19 -13.98 -12.37
CA PRO A 32 24.26 -14.94 -12.65
C PRO A 32 24.26 -15.43 -14.10
N PHE A 33 23.09 -15.56 -14.73
CA PHE A 33 23.00 -15.93 -16.14
C PHE A 33 23.52 -14.83 -17.06
N ILE A 34 23.12 -13.57 -16.82
CA ILE A 34 23.58 -12.41 -17.60
C ILE A 34 25.10 -12.27 -17.46
N ALA A 35 25.61 -12.31 -16.22
CA ALA A 35 27.03 -12.18 -15.91
C ALA A 35 27.88 -13.29 -16.54
N ARG A 36 27.34 -14.49 -16.76
CA ARG A 36 28.08 -15.62 -17.37
C ARG A 36 27.94 -15.70 -18.89
N TYR A 37 26.73 -15.52 -19.40
CA TYR A 37 26.37 -15.88 -20.78
C TYR A 37 25.98 -14.69 -21.66
N ARG A 38 25.85 -13.48 -21.10
CA ARG A 38 25.48 -12.24 -21.83
C ARG A 38 26.46 -11.09 -21.58
N LYS A 39 27.72 -11.41 -21.30
CA LYS A 39 28.78 -10.42 -21.05
C LYS A 39 28.94 -9.43 -22.20
N GLU A 40 28.98 -9.90 -23.44
CA GLU A 40 29.16 -9.03 -24.59
C GLU A 40 27.98 -8.06 -24.77
N ALA A 41 26.76 -8.54 -24.57
CA ALA A 41 25.54 -7.74 -24.70
C ALA A 41 25.50 -6.56 -23.70
N THR A 42 26.06 -6.74 -22.51
CA THR A 42 26.11 -5.70 -21.46
C THR A 42 27.40 -4.88 -21.47
N GLY A 43 28.28 -5.07 -22.46
CA GLY A 43 29.57 -4.40 -22.49
C GLY A 43 30.51 -4.83 -21.36
N SER A 44 30.41 -6.10 -20.95
CA SER A 44 31.19 -6.77 -19.90
C SER A 44 30.98 -6.25 -18.49
N LEU A 45 29.73 -5.92 -18.12
CA LEU A 45 29.38 -5.73 -16.71
C LEU A 45 29.61 -7.03 -15.93
N ASP A 46 30.22 -6.92 -14.76
CA ASP A 46 30.43 -8.05 -13.86
C ASP A 46 29.20 -8.35 -12.96
N ASP A 47 29.29 -9.43 -12.18
CA ASP A 47 28.18 -9.88 -11.32
C ASP A 47 27.78 -8.84 -10.26
N GLU A 48 28.76 -8.12 -9.70
CA GLU A 48 28.51 -7.09 -8.68
C GLU A 48 27.83 -5.86 -9.29
N GLN A 49 28.33 -5.40 -10.44
CA GLN A 49 27.73 -4.29 -11.19
C GLN A 49 26.29 -4.59 -11.61
N LEU A 50 26.02 -5.81 -12.08
CA LEU A 50 24.68 -6.23 -12.48
C LEU A 50 23.73 -6.37 -11.27
N ARG A 51 24.22 -6.80 -10.10
CA ARG A 51 23.41 -6.82 -8.86
C ARG A 51 23.06 -5.41 -8.42
N ASN A 52 24.04 -4.52 -8.34
CA ASN A 52 23.82 -3.12 -7.95
C ASN A 52 22.83 -2.42 -8.91
N LEU A 53 22.97 -2.67 -10.22
CA LEU A 53 22.03 -2.20 -11.23
C LEU A 53 20.62 -2.73 -10.98
N ASN A 54 20.45 -4.04 -10.77
CA ASN A 54 19.14 -4.65 -10.58
C ASN A 54 18.46 -4.18 -9.29
N GLU A 55 19.19 -4.11 -8.18
CA GLU A 55 18.68 -3.57 -6.92
C GLU A 55 18.20 -2.12 -7.10
N ARG A 56 19.01 -1.30 -7.79
CA ARG A 56 18.66 0.09 -8.02
C ARG A 56 17.47 0.25 -8.97
N LEU A 57 17.42 -0.54 -10.04
CA LEU A 57 16.28 -0.62 -10.96
C LEU A 57 14.98 -0.94 -10.22
N GLN A 58 15.00 -1.97 -9.36
CA GLN A 58 13.84 -2.38 -8.58
C GLN A 58 13.38 -1.28 -7.63
N TYR A 59 14.32 -0.61 -6.95
CA TYR A 59 13.98 0.52 -6.09
C TYR A 59 13.33 1.67 -6.87
N LEU A 60 13.93 2.10 -7.98
CA LEU A 60 13.44 3.24 -8.77
C LEU A 60 12.07 2.95 -9.40
N ARG A 61 11.83 1.72 -9.87
CA ARG A 61 10.50 1.28 -10.31
C ARG A 61 9.48 1.34 -9.18
N SER A 62 9.84 0.79 -8.01
CA SER A 62 8.97 0.83 -6.81
C SER A 62 8.66 2.27 -6.39
N LEU A 63 9.61 3.20 -6.54
CA LEU A 63 9.41 4.62 -6.27
C LEU A 63 8.39 5.24 -7.24
N GLU A 64 8.55 5.06 -8.55
CA GLU A 64 7.61 5.60 -9.54
C GLU A 64 6.20 4.98 -9.39
N ASP A 65 6.12 3.67 -9.13
CA ASP A 65 4.84 3.00 -8.84
C ASP A 65 4.17 3.59 -7.60
N LYS A 66 4.93 3.80 -6.53
CA LYS A 66 4.42 4.38 -5.29
C LYS A 66 3.95 5.83 -5.50
N LYS A 67 4.69 6.64 -6.27
CA LYS A 67 4.26 8.00 -6.65
C LYS A 67 2.91 7.97 -7.36
N ALA A 68 2.77 7.12 -8.39
CA ALA A 68 1.53 6.99 -9.15
C ALA A 68 0.34 6.55 -8.27
N GLN A 69 0.56 5.57 -7.38
CA GLN A 69 -0.45 5.12 -6.43
C GLN A 69 -0.89 6.23 -5.48
N VAL A 70 0.06 7.00 -4.94
CA VAL A 70 -0.23 8.10 -4.02
C VAL A 70 -0.98 9.23 -4.72
N ILE A 71 -0.54 9.65 -5.91
CA ILE A 71 -1.23 10.66 -6.72
C ILE A 71 -2.68 10.26 -6.94
N LYS A 72 -2.90 9.03 -7.45
CA LYS A 72 -4.24 8.50 -7.68
C LYS A 72 -5.09 8.46 -6.40
N ALA A 73 -4.54 7.98 -5.29
CA ALA A 73 -5.27 7.89 -4.02
C ALA A 73 -5.66 9.27 -3.44
N ILE A 74 -4.87 10.31 -3.70
CA ILE A 74 -5.18 11.69 -3.27
C ILE A 74 -6.18 12.33 -4.25
N GLU A 75 -6.06 12.04 -5.55
CA GLU A 75 -6.99 12.49 -6.58
C GLU A 75 -8.39 11.93 -6.36
N GLU A 76 -8.51 10.64 -6.02
CA GLU A 76 -9.78 9.98 -5.69
C GLU A 76 -10.48 10.61 -4.46
N GLN A 77 -9.73 11.29 -3.59
CA GLN A 77 -10.28 12.07 -2.48
C GLN A 77 -10.67 13.51 -2.87
N GLY A 78 -10.41 13.94 -4.10
CA GLY A 78 -10.61 15.30 -4.58
C GLY A 78 -9.65 16.32 -3.94
N LYS A 79 -8.51 15.87 -3.41
CA LYS A 79 -7.56 16.70 -2.64
C LYS A 79 -6.23 16.96 -3.35
N LEU A 80 -6.05 16.44 -4.56
CA LEU A 80 -4.81 16.61 -5.30
C LEU A 80 -4.73 18.03 -5.87
N THR A 81 -3.74 18.81 -5.43
CA THR A 81 -3.42 20.11 -6.03
C THR A 81 -2.25 19.96 -7.00
N LYS A 82 -2.10 20.91 -7.93
CA LYS A 82 -0.97 20.91 -8.88
C LYS A 82 0.38 21.00 -8.18
N GLU A 83 0.45 21.77 -7.09
CA GLU A 83 1.65 21.91 -6.28
C GLU A 83 2.02 20.59 -5.59
N LEU A 84 1.03 19.88 -5.05
CA LEU A 84 1.24 18.59 -4.40
C LEU A 84 1.61 17.49 -5.40
N GLU A 85 0.95 17.44 -6.55
CA GLU A 85 1.30 16.55 -7.65
C GLU A 85 2.76 16.77 -8.05
N ALA A 86 3.17 18.03 -8.27
CA ALA A 86 4.55 18.37 -8.60
C ALA A 86 5.54 17.91 -7.52
N GLN A 87 5.24 18.12 -6.23
CA GLN A 87 6.06 17.66 -5.11
C GLN A 87 6.22 16.13 -5.10
N ILE A 88 5.15 15.37 -5.36
CA ILE A 88 5.21 13.91 -5.41
C ILE A 88 6.00 13.43 -6.64
N THR A 89 5.80 14.06 -7.81
CA THR A 89 6.51 13.70 -9.04
C THR A 89 8.01 13.85 -8.90
N VAL A 90 8.49 14.93 -8.28
CA VAL A 90 9.93 15.20 -8.08
C VAL A 90 10.54 14.52 -6.85
N ALA A 91 9.74 13.84 -6.02
CA ALA A 91 10.26 13.18 -4.83
C ALA A 91 11.31 12.11 -5.18
N GLU A 92 12.48 12.17 -4.53
CA GLU A 92 13.62 11.30 -4.88
C GLU A 92 13.66 9.99 -4.08
N THR A 93 12.84 9.87 -3.02
CA THR A 93 12.85 8.71 -2.14
C THR A 93 11.45 8.27 -1.75
N LEU A 94 11.30 6.97 -1.45
CA LEU A 94 10.04 6.40 -0.94
C LEU A 94 9.58 7.07 0.36
N VAL A 95 10.52 7.50 1.20
CA VAL A 95 10.23 8.17 2.47
C VAL A 95 9.55 9.52 2.23
N VAL A 96 10.09 10.33 1.31
CA VAL A 96 9.51 11.63 0.96
C VAL A 96 8.10 11.46 0.39
N VAL A 97 7.89 10.47 -0.50
CA VAL A 97 6.55 10.17 -1.05
C VAL A 97 5.57 9.78 0.06
N GLU A 98 6.02 8.95 1.02
CA GLU A 98 5.18 8.50 2.13
C GLU A 98 4.85 9.64 3.11
N ASP A 99 5.79 10.55 3.35
CA ASP A 99 5.56 11.73 4.20
C ASP A 99 4.57 12.69 3.56
N LEU A 100 4.67 12.92 2.25
CA LEU A 100 3.68 13.71 1.49
C LEU A 100 2.29 13.05 1.50
N TYR A 101 2.23 11.72 1.46
CA TYR A 101 0.96 10.98 1.49
C TYR A 101 0.32 10.93 2.88
N ARG A 102 1.12 11.02 3.95
CA ARG A 102 0.68 10.80 5.34
C ARG A 102 -0.61 11.54 5.73
N PRO A 103 -0.82 12.82 5.38
CA PRO A 103 -2.05 13.55 5.72
C PRO A 103 -3.31 13.04 5.01
N TYR A 104 -3.13 12.34 3.88
CA TYR A 104 -4.20 11.84 3.01
C TYR A 104 -4.45 10.35 3.17
N ARG A 105 -3.60 9.64 3.92
CA ARG A 105 -3.80 8.21 4.18
C ARG A 105 -5.18 8.01 4.82
N PRO A 106 -6.05 7.17 4.23
CA PRO A 106 -7.34 6.86 4.83
C PRO A 106 -7.13 6.37 6.26
N LYS A 107 -7.88 6.91 7.21
CA LYS A 107 -7.93 6.31 8.54
C LYS A 107 -8.41 4.87 8.35
N ARG A 108 -7.68 3.90 8.92
CA ARG A 108 -8.12 2.50 8.93
C ARG A 108 -9.54 2.48 9.49
N ARG A 109 -10.51 2.01 8.69
CA ARG A 109 -11.82 1.63 9.22
C ARG A 109 -11.58 0.44 10.13
N THR A 110 -11.58 0.68 11.44
CA THR A 110 -11.43 -0.39 12.43
C THR A 110 -12.70 -1.21 12.45
N ARG A 111 -12.63 -2.44 12.97
CA ARG A 111 -13.84 -3.24 13.19
C ARG A 111 -14.86 -2.50 14.05
N ALA A 112 -14.39 -1.74 15.05
CA ALA A 112 -15.21 -0.81 15.82
C ALA A 112 -15.91 0.25 14.94
N THR A 113 -15.19 0.96 14.06
CA THR A 113 -15.81 1.99 13.19
C THR A 113 -16.87 1.36 12.28
N ILE A 114 -16.58 0.19 11.70
CA ILE A 114 -17.52 -0.53 10.84
C ILE A 114 -18.76 -0.95 11.64
N ALA A 115 -18.59 -1.50 12.85
CA ALA A 115 -19.71 -1.89 13.70
C ALA A 115 -20.58 -0.70 14.14
N LYS A 116 -19.99 0.47 14.40
CA LYS A 116 -20.73 1.71 14.68
C LYS A 116 -21.54 2.17 13.47
N GLU A 117 -20.94 2.15 12.27
CA GLU A 117 -21.65 2.48 11.01
C GLU A 117 -22.82 1.52 10.74
N LYS A 118 -22.69 0.25 11.15
CA LYS A 118 -23.78 -0.75 11.12
C LYS A 118 -24.84 -0.52 12.21
N GLY A 119 -24.70 0.48 13.07
CA GLY A 119 -25.68 0.83 14.11
C GLY A 119 -25.62 -0.07 15.35
N LEU A 120 -24.54 -0.81 15.56
CA LEU A 120 -24.40 -1.76 16.68
C LEU A 120 -23.97 -1.10 17.99
N GLU A 121 -23.85 0.24 18.03
CA GLU A 121 -23.40 0.98 19.22
C GLU A 121 -24.37 0.84 20.40
N GLY A 122 -25.68 0.81 20.15
CA GLY A 122 -26.69 0.58 21.19
C GLY A 122 -26.57 -0.81 21.82
N LEU A 123 -26.41 -1.85 21.00
CA LEU A 123 -26.19 -3.22 21.47
C LEU A 123 -24.90 -3.33 22.29
N ALA A 124 -23.82 -2.67 21.84
CA ALA A 124 -22.55 -2.65 22.53
C ALA A 124 -22.64 -1.97 23.91
N GLN A 125 -23.44 -0.90 24.05
CA GLN A 125 -23.68 -0.24 25.34
C GLN A 125 -24.46 -1.14 26.28
N ILE A 126 -25.53 -1.79 25.80
CA ILE A 126 -26.35 -2.70 26.61
C ILE A 126 -25.52 -3.90 27.11
N ILE A 127 -24.71 -4.52 26.23
CA ILE A 127 -23.83 -5.63 26.60
C ILE A 127 -22.80 -5.20 27.64
N LEU A 128 -22.21 -4.01 27.49
CA LEU A 128 -21.18 -3.50 28.40
C LEU A 128 -21.76 -3.14 29.78
N ALA A 129 -22.92 -2.48 29.81
CA ALA A 129 -23.56 -2.04 31.05
C ALA A 129 -24.10 -3.21 31.89
N GLN A 130 -24.37 -4.37 31.26
CA GLN A 130 -25.04 -5.52 31.89
C GLN A 130 -26.39 -5.16 32.55
N GLU A 131 -27.03 -4.09 32.10
CA GLU A 131 -28.28 -3.55 32.66
C GLU A 131 -29.55 -4.25 32.12
N THR A 132 -29.44 -5.51 31.71
CA THR A 132 -30.56 -6.27 31.13
C THR A 132 -30.66 -7.68 31.70
N GLU A 133 -31.89 -8.12 31.98
CA GLU A 133 -32.18 -9.51 32.35
C GLU A 133 -32.33 -10.42 31.11
N GLN A 134 -32.40 -9.84 29.91
CA GLN A 134 -32.54 -10.60 28.67
C GLN A 134 -31.18 -11.07 28.12
N PRO A 135 -31.08 -12.31 27.59
CA PRO A 135 -29.86 -12.76 26.93
C PRO A 135 -29.48 -11.86 25.75
N ALA A 136 -28.18 -11.59 25.60
CA ALA A 136 -27.65 -10.76 24.51
C ALA A 136 -28.11 -11.20 23.11
N LYS A 137 -28.37 -12.50 22.92
CA LYS A 137 -28.92 -13.06 21.67
C LYS A 137 -30.30 -12.48 21.32
N VAL A 138 -31.18 -12.32 22.31
CA VAL A 138 -32.54 -11.79 22.09
C VAL A 138 -32.49 -10.31 21.72
N LEU A 139 -31.62 -9.54 22.39
CA LEU A 139 -31.44 -8.13 22.10
C LEU A 139 -30.87 -7.90 20.68
N ALA A 140 -29.94 -8.76 20.27
CA ALA A 140 -29.28 -8.68 18.97
C ALA A 140 -30.20 -8.93 17.77
N GLU A 141 -31.33 -9.63 17.94
CA GLU A 141 -32.33 -9.80 16.87
C GLU A 141 -32.87 -8.47 16.34
N SER A 142 -32.98 -7.46 17.21
CA SER A 142 -33.44 -6.12 16.83
C SER A 142 -32.41 -5.30 16.02
N TYR A 143 -31.18 -5.80 15.92
CA TYR A 143 -30.07 -5.15 15.20
C TYR A 143 -29.77 -5.82 13.85
N LEU A 144 -30.53 -6.86 13.46
CA LEU A 144 -30.42 -7.45 12.14
C LEU A 144 -30.92 -6.46 11.08
N SER A 145 -30.13 -6.28 10.03
CA SER A 145 -30.42 -5.34 8.96
C SER A 145 -29.72 -5.78 7.69
N GLU A 146 -30.50 -6.09 6.67
CA GLU A 146 -29.96 -6.40 5.34
C GLU A 146 -29.28 -5.18 4.73
N GLU A 147 -29.84 -3.98 4.91
CA GLU A 147 -29.28 -2.71 4.45
C GLU A 147 -27.93 -2.38 5.12
N LYS A 148 -27.75 -2.73 6.39
CA LYS A 148 -26.50 -2.52 7.13
C LYS A 148 -25.59 -3.76 7.16
N GLU A 149 -25.90 -4.78 6.35
CA GLU A 149 -25.12 -6.02 6.25
C GLU A 149 -24.90 -6.72 7.62
N VAL A 150 -25.95 -6.80 8.43
CA VAL A 150 -25.99 -7.57 9.68
C VAL A 150 -27.05 -8.65 9.52
N HIS A 151 -26.65 -9.85 9.13
CA HIS A 151 -27.56 -10.92 8.71
C HIS A 151 -27.84 -11.92 9.83
N THR A 152 -26.95 -12.01 10.81
CA THR A 152 -27.07 -12.98 11.91
C THR A 152 -26.90 -12.35 13.28
N VAL A 153 -27.48 -13.00 14.29
CA VAL A 153 -27.39 -12.60 15.68
C VAL A 153 -25.93 -12.63 16.15
N GLU A 154 -25.17 -13.62 15.68
CA GLU A 154 -23.74 -13.76 15.95
C GLU A 154 -22.92 -12.60 15.38
N GLU A 155 -23.23 -12.13 14.16
CA GLU A 155 -22.59 -10.95 13.56
C GLU A 155 -22.89 -9.67 14.34
N ALA A 156 -24.14 -9.48 14.77
CA ALA A 156 -24.53 -8.32 15.57
C ALA A 156 -23.77 -8.28 16.91
N ILE A 157 -23.68 -9.43 17.60
CA ILE A 157 -22.95 -9.54 18.87
C ILE A 157 -21.44 -9.34 18.66
N ALA A 158 -20.85 -10.00 17.65
CA ALA A 158 -19.42 -9.86 17.36
C ALA A 158 -19.05 -8.41 17.02
N GLY A 159 -19.85 -7.75 16.17
CA GLY A 159 -19.67 -6.34 15.85
C GLY A 159 -19.81 -5.44 17.08
N ALA A 160 -20.79 -5.70 17.95
CA ALA A 160 -20.93 -4.97 19.21
C ALA A 160 -19.72 -5.14 20.15
N MET A 161 -19.12 -6.34 20.21
CA MET A 161 -17.88 -6.57 20.97
C MET A 161 -16.67 -5.86 20.35
N ASP A 162 -16.58 -5.80 19.02
CA ASP A 162 -15.49 -5.14 18.30
C ASP A 162 -15.39 -3.63 18.62
N ILE A 163 -16.51 -2.99 18.98
CA ILE A 163 -16.58 -1.57 19.38
C ILE A 163 -15.73 -1.28 20.61
N HIS A 164 -15.70 -2.20 21.59
CA HIS A 164 -14.99 -2.00 22.86
C HIS A 164 -13.62 -2.69 22.90
N SER A 165 -13.37 -3.67 22.02
CA SER A 165 -12.07 -4.36 21.93
C SER A 165 -10.96 -3.51 21.27
N SER A 166 -11.34 -2.49 20.49
CA SER A 166 -10.40 -1.66 19.71
C SER A 166 -9.72 -0.54 20.51
N GLY A 167 -9.81 -0.56 21.85
CA GLY A 167 -9.29 0.48 22.77
C GLY A 167 -7.95 0.17 23.45
N ASN A 168 -7.21 -0.84 23.00
CA ASN A 168 -5.84 -1.16 23.48
C ASN A 168 -4.81 -1.00 22.35
#